data_AF-A0A3S2Q150-F1
#
_entry.id   AF-A0A3S2Q150-F1
#
_cell.length_a   1.000
_cell.length_b   1.000
_cell.length_c   1.000
_cell.angle_alpha   90.00
_cell.angle_beta   90.00
_cell.angle_gamma   90.00
#
_symmetry.space_group_name_H-M   'P 1'
#
loop_
_entity.id
_entity.type
_entity.pdbx_description
1 polymer ?
#
loop_
_entity_poly.entity_id
_entity_poly.type
_entity_poly.pdbx_seq_one_letter_code
_entity_poly.pdbx_strand_id
1 'polypeptide(L)'
;MGNSKSGAVSKEILEDLKLSTKFSETEIVHWYENFKKQCPSGRITKEEFQNIYSKFFPESDANTYAQHVFRSFDTNDDGTLDFKEYIIALHMTSTGKTTRKLEWAFSLFDVDKNGYITKSEVKEICASIFKLIPKDEVDDLPEDENTPEKRAEKLWKTFNKGDNDRIAEGEFVHGLLNNEEALSLIQYEPMK
;
A
#
# COMPACT_ATOMS: atom_id res chain seq x y z
N MET A 1 13.07 0.26 40.31
CA MET A 1 13.12 1.58 39.65
C MET A 1 13.27 1.33 38.16
N GLY A 2 12.23 1.67 37.38
CA GLY A 2 12.08 1.28 35.99
C GLY A 2 13.04 2.04 35.07
N ASN A 3 13.85 1.29 34.33
CA ASN A 3 14.77 1.82 33.35
C ASN A 3 13.98 2.06 32.05
N SER A 4 13.35 3.23 31.91
CA SER A 4 12.62 3.60 30.70
C SER A 4 13.62 3.87 29.57
N LYS A 5 13.79 2.88 28.69
CA LYS A 5 14.58 2.95 27.44
C LYS A 5 13.95 3.89 26.39
N SER A 6 13.36 5.02 26.77
CA SER A 6 12.73 5.97 25.83
C SER A 6 13.73 6.90 25.13
N GLY A 7 15.02 6.54 25.06
CA GLY A 7 16.07 7.38 24.46
C GLY A 7 16.32 7.13 22.97
N ALA A 8 15.74 6.08 22.39
CA ALA A 8 16.02 5.68 21.01
C ALA A 8 15.16 6.43 19.97
N VAL A 9 13.89 6.69 20.29
CA VAL A 9 12.93 7.43 19.45
C VAL A 9 12.68 8.78 20.10
N SER A 10 12.65 9.87 19.31
CA SER A 10 12.35 11.19 19.87
C SER A 10 10.92 11.21 20.43
N LYS A 11 10.71 11.99 21.50
CA LYS A 11 9.38 12.14 22.12
C LYS A 11 8.34 12.64 21.11
N GLU A 12 8.74 13.55 20.23
CA GLU A 12 7.90 14.10 19.17
C GLU A 12 7.43 13.02 18.18
N ILE A 13 8.33 12.16 17.70
CA ILE A 13 7.97 11.04 16.82
C ILE A 13 7.06 10.05 17.55
N LEU A 14 7.32 9.77 18.83
CA LEU A 14 6.47 8.88 19.63
C LEU A 14 5.04 9.43 19.81
N GLU A 15 4.90 10.72 20.11
CA GLU A 15 3.60 11.36 20.26
C GLU A 15 2.83 11.38 18.94
N ASP A 16 3.51 11.73 17.85
CA ASP A 16 2.90 11.74 16.51
C ASP A 16 2.48 10.33 16.04
N LEU A 17 3.32 9.32 16.26
CA LEU A 17 3.00 7.93 15.94
C LEU A 17 1.86 7.38 16.81
N LYS A 18 1.75 7.80 18.07
CA LYS A 18 0.62 7.45 18.94
C LYS A 18 -0.70 8.09 18.50
N LEU A 19 -0.66 9.25 17.85
CA LEU A 19 -1.86 9.92 17.31
C LEU A 19 -2.26 9.34 15.95
N SER A 20 -1.29 9.00 15.11
CA SER A 20 -1.54 8.49 13.74
C SER A 20 -1.82 6.99 13.70
N THR A 21 -1.25 6.21 14.63
CA THR A 21 -1.39 4.75 14.69
C THR A 21 -2.14 4.28 15.95
N LYS A 22 -2.42 2.98 16.03
CA LYS A 22 -2.98 2.35 17.24
C LYS A 22 -1.93 1.65 18.09
N PHE A 23 -0.66 1.76 17.72
CA PHE A 23 0.41 1.06 18.41
C PHE A 23 0.71 1.73 19.76
N SER A 24 0.95 0.90 20.77
CA SER A 24 1.47 1.33 22.05
C SER A 24 2.90 1.85 21.91
N GLU A 25 3.33 2.66 22.88
CA GLU A 25 4.72 3.14 22.94
C GLU A 25 5.73 1.98 22.92
N THR A 26 5.42 0.91 23.65
CA THR A 26 6.24 -0.30 23.72
C THR A 26 6.38 -0.98 22.36
N GLU A 27 5.31 -1.05 21.57
CA GLU A 27 5.35 -1.62 20.22
C GLU A 27 6.16 -0.72 19.28
N ILE A 28 5.94 0.60 19.31
CA ILE A 28 6.67 1.56 18.47
C ILE A 28 8.18 1.50 18.77
N VAL A 29 8.57 1.48 20.04
CA VAL A 29 9.98 1.36 20.43
C VAL A 29 10.58 0.03 19.98
N HIS A 30 9.84 -1.07 20.10
CA HIS A 30 10.30 -2.38 19.64
C HIS A 30 10.52 -2.41 18.11
N TRP A 31 9.56 -1.86 17.36
CA TRP A 31 9.69 -1.72 15.92
C TRP A 31 10.87 -0.85 15.53
N TYR A 32 11.11 0.25 16.25
CA TYR A 32 12.27 1.12 16.02
C TYR A 32 13.60 0.42 16.26
N GLU A 33 13.72 -0.34 17.36
CA GLU A 33 14.92 -1.11 17.63
C GLU A 33 15.19 -2.15 16.53
N ASN A 34 14.15 -2.82 16.03
CA ASN A 34 14.28 -3.77 14.92
C ASN A 34 14.63 -3.07 13.60
N PHE A 35 13.97 -1.94 13.31
CA PHE A 35 14.24 -1.12 12.14
C PHE A 35 15.69 -0.62 12.12
N LYS A 36 16.21 -0.10 13.24
CA LYS A 36 17.61 0.34 13.34
C LYS A 36 18.62 -0.79 13.24
N LYS A 37 18.26 -2.02 13.62
CA LYS A 37 19.12 -3.21 13.42
C LYS A 37 19.19 -3.62 11.96
N GLN A 38 18.07 -3.56 11.23
CA GLN A 38 18.01 -3.96 9.83
C GLN A 38 18.49 -2.85 8.88
N CYS A 39 18.22 -1.60 9.24
CA CYS A 39 18.57 -0.39 8.50
C CYS A 39 19.37 0.55 9.42
N PRO A 40 20.69 0.36 9.57
CA PRO A 40 21.53 1.21 10.42
C PRO A 40 21.48 2.70 10.03
N SER A 41 21.29 2.98 8.74
CA SER A 41 21.04 4.32 8.16
C SER A 41 19.82 5.02 8.77
N GLY A 42 18.85 4.26 9.29
CA GLY A 42 17.56 4.79 9.72
C GLY A 42 16.62 5.13 8.56
N ARG A 43 16.91 4.64 7.35
CA ARG A 43 16.14 4.87 6.13
C ARG A 43 16.10 3.58 5.32
N ILE A 44 14.94 3.23 4.77
CA ILE A 44 14.77 2.12 3.83
C ILE A 44 14.82 2.69 2.42
N THR A 45 15.77 2.24 1.62
CA THR A 45 15.83 2.56 0.19
C THR A 45 14.83 1.75 -0.62
N LYS A 46 14.51 2.22 -1.82
CA LYS A 46 13.65 1.49 -2.77
C LYS A 46 14.15 0.06 -3.03
N GLU A 47 15.46 -0.13 -3.16
CA GLU A 47 16.08 -1.45 -3.38
C GLU A 47 15.90 -2.38 -2.18
N GLU A 48 16.12 -1.87 -0.96
CA GLU A 48 15.90 -2.65 0.27
C GLU A 48 14.42 -3.05 0.40
N PHE A 49 13.50 -2.13 0.10
CA PHE A 49 12.07 -2.42 0.14
C PHE A 49 11.65 -3.49 -0.88
N GLN A 50 12.15 -3.40 -2.12
CA GLN A 50 11.92 -4.41 -3.16
C GLN A 50 12.46 -5.78 -2.72
N ASN A 51 13.67 -5.84 -2.16
CA ASN A 51 14.27 -7.07 -1.66
C ASN A 51 13.45 -7.71 -0.53
N ILE A 52 12.82 -6.90 0.33
CA ILE A 52 11.90 -7.38 1.36
C ILE A 52 10.63 -7.95 0.69
N TYR A 53 10.02 -7.21 -0.23
CA TYR A 53 8.80 -7.63 -0.93
C TYR A 53 8.99 -8.94 -1.72
N SER A 54 10.10 -9.09 -2.43
CA SER A 54 10.41 -10.32 -3.18
C SER A 54 10.57 -11.56 -2.28
N LYS A 55 10.91 -11.40 -1.00
CA LYS A 55 10.95 -12.53 -0.05
C LYS A 55 9.56 -12.96 0.40
N PHE A 56 8.59 -12.05 0.42
CA PHE A 56 7.20 -12.34 0.77
C PHE A 56 6.41 -12.92 -0.41
N PHE A 57 6.79 -12.56 -1.64
CA PHE A 57 6.17 -13.03 -2.88
C PHE A 57 7.22 -13.68 -3.80
N PRO A 58 7.83 -14.83 -3.40
CA PRO A 58 8.92 -15.45 -4.15
C PRO A 58 8.49 -15.99 -5.53
N GLU A 59 7.20 -16.26 -5.71
CA GLU A 59 6.64 -16.87 -6.92
C GLU A 59 6.02 -15.84 -7.89
N SER A 60 6.05 -14.55 -7.53
CA SER A 60 5.39 -13.47 -8.28
C SER A 60 6.37 -12.40 -8.76
N ASP A 61 6.04 -11.70 -9.86
CA ASP A 61 6.79 -10.50 -10.28
C ASP A 61 6.32 -9.27 -9.47
N ALA A 62 6.63 -9.30 -8.18
CA ALA A 62 6.20 -8.29 -7.21
C ALA A 62 6.99 -6.97 -7.28
N ASN A 63 8.03 -6.88 -8.13
CA ASN A 63 8.91 -5.72 -8.14
C ASN A 63 8.14 -4.45 -8.53
N THR A 64 7.38 -4.50 -9.63
CA THR A 64 6.61 -3.32 -10.10
C THR A 64 5.61 -2.84 -9.04
N TYR A 65 4.89 -3.77 -8.42
CA TYR A 65 3.96 -3.45 -7.35
C TYR A 65 4.66 -2.88 -6.11
N ALA A 66 5.79 -3.47 -5.69
CA ALA A 66 6.58 -2.96 -4.58
C ALA A 66 7.06 -1.52 -4.80
N GLN A 67 7.30 -1.11 -6.05
CA GLN A 67 7.64 0.29 -6.37
C GLN A 67 6.47 1.24 -6.15
N HIS A 68 5.26 0.87 -6.56
CA HIS A 68 4.06 1.68 -6.31
C HIS A 68 3.75 1.76 -4.82
N VAL A 69 3.88 0.64 -4.11
CA VAL A 69 3.70 0.60 -2.66
C VAL A 69 4.73 1.50 -1.97
N PHE A 70 6.01 1.42 -2.35
CA PHE A 70 7.05 2.30 -1.84
C PHE A 70 6.69 3.77 -2.07
N ARG A 71 6.33 4.14 -3.31
CA ARG A 71 5.91 5.51 -3.67
C ARG A 71 4.73 6.00 -2.83
N SER A 72 3.76 5.12 -2.56
CA SER A 72 2.58 5.47 -1.77
C SER A 72 2.91 5.75 -0.30
N PHE A 73 4.06 5.26 0.19
CA PHE A 73 4.52 5.47 1.56
C PHE A 73 5.58 6.57 1.68
N ASP A 74 6.34 6.83 0.62
CA ASP A 74 7.30 7.93 0.52
C ASP A 74 6.51 9.23 0.32
N THR A 75 6.08 9.83 1.43
CA THR A 75 5.19 11.00 1.42
C THR A 75 5.94 12.30 1.17
N ASN A 76 7.24 12.31 1.45
CA ASN A 76 8.10 13.47 1.27
C ASN A 76 8.87 13.44 -0.06
N ASP A 77 8.76 12.36 -0.84
CA ASP A 77 9.43 12.13 -2.13
C ASP A 77 10.96 12.25 -2.03
N ASP A 78 11.54 11.84 -0.90
CA ASP A 78 13.00 11.87 -0.68
C ASP A 78 13.72 10.61 -1.21
N GLY A 79 12.95 9.64 -1.72
CA GLY A 79 13.46 8.39 -2.29
C GLY A 79 13.81 7.34 -1.23
N THR A 80 13.48 7.59 0.03
CA THR A 80 13.68 6.69 1.16
C THR A 80 12.44 6.67 2.07
N LEU A 81 12.17 5.56 2.74
CA LEU A 81 11.19 5.54 3.82
C LEU A 81 11.91 5.75 5.15
N ASP A 82 11.53 6.81 5.86
CA ASP A 82 11.95 6.97 7.24
C ASP A 82 11.16 6.03 8.18
N PHE A 83 11.52 6.05 9.46
CA PHE A 83 10.85 5.19 10.44
C PHE A 83 9.35 5.52 10.60
N LYS A 84 8.97 6.79 10.50
CA LYS A 84 7.59 7.23 10.64
C LYS A 84 6.76 6.71 9.47
N GLU A 85 7.24 6.89 8.24
CA GLU A 85 6.60 6.39 7.02
C GLU A 85 6.48 4.86 7.04
N TYR A 86 7.53 4.16 7.47
CA TYR A 86 7.50 2.71 7.65
C TYR A 86 6.44 2.23 8.67
N ILE A 87 6.33 2.90 9.83
CA ILE A 87 5.33 2.52 10.84
C ILE A 87 3.92 2.84 10.40
N ILE A 88 3.71 3.98 9.74
CA ILE A 88 2.41 4.33 9.16
C ILE A 88 2.04 3.29 8.09
N ALA A 89 2.96 2.90 7.22
CA ALA A 89 2.76 1.84 6.23
C ALA A 89 2.34 0.51 6.87
N LEU A 90 3.05 0.07 7.91
CA LEU A 90 2.69 -1.13 8.67
C LEU A 90 1.31 -0.99 9.30
N HIS A 91 0.98 0.16 9.90
CA HIS A 91 -0.32 0.40 10.53
C HIS A 91 -1.47 0.34 9.51
N MET A 92 -1.29 0.97 8.34
CA MET A 92 -2.30 1.01 7.27
C MET A 92 -2.56 -0.37 6.65
N THR A 93 -1.51 -1.18 6.50
CA THR A 93 -1.62 -2.52 5.92
C THR A 93 -2.10 -3.56 6.94
N SER A 94 -1.76 -3.43 8.21
CA SER A 94 -2.11 -4.41 9.26
C SER A 94 -3.45 -4.15 9.95
N THR A 95 -3.91 -2.90 10.06
CA THR A 95 -5.13 -2.61 10.83
C THR A 95 -6.39 -2.70 9.96
N GLY A 96 -7.25 -3.67 10.27
CA GLY A 96 -8.41 -4.10 9.48
C GLY A 96 -9.59 -3.13 9.35
N LYS A 97 -9.41 -1.80 9.47
CA LYS A 97 -10.49 -0.85 9.14
C LYS A 97 -10.46 -0.56 7.64
N THR A 98 -11.49 -1.02 6.92
CA THR A 98 -11.63 -0.89 5.47
C THR A 98 -11.41 0.55 4.98
N THR A 99 -11.96 1.57 5.66
CA THR A 99 -11.84 2.98 5.22
C THR A 99 -10.41 3.47 5.13
N ARG A 100 -9.56 3.22 6.14
CA ARG A 100 -8.14 3.63 6.08
C ARG A 100 -7.37 2.85 5.02
N LYS A 101 -7.68 1.56 4.84
CA LYS A 101 -7.10 0.78 3.74
C LYS A 101 -7.47 1.37 2.38
N LEU A 102 -8.67 1.92 2.24
CA LEU A 102 -9.14 2.58 1.01
C LEU A 102 -8.50 3.95 0.79
N GLU A 103 -8.28 4.74 1.83
CA GLU A 103 -7.50 5.99 1.76
C GLU A 103 -6.08 5.71 1.28
N TRP A 104 -5.42 4.68 1.82
CA TRP A 104 -4.11 4.26 1.32
C TRP A 104 -4.17 3.69 -0.10
N ALA A 105 -5.18 2.87 -0.42
CA ALA A 105 -5.37 2.37 -1.77
C ALA A 105 -5.54 3.54 -2.76
N PHE A 106 -6.20 4.64 -2.36
CA PHE A 106 -6.24 5.84 -3.18
C PHE A 106 -4.85 6.38 -3.46
N SER A 107 -3.99 6.55 -2.45
CA SER A 107 -2.58 6.97 -2.61
C SER A 107 -1.73 5.99 -3.44
N LEU A 108 -2.12 4.72 -3.49
CA LEU A 108 -1.48 3.74 -4.38
C LEU A 108 -1.85 3.98 -5.85
N PHE A 109 -3.13 4.27 -6.10
CA PHE A 109 -3.69 4.52 -7.43
C PHE A 109 -3.39 5.92 -7.98
N ASP A 110 -3.28 6.95 -7.15
CA ASP A 110 -2.85 8.30 -7.55
C ASP A 110 -1.32 8.32 -7.77
N VAL A 111 -0.89 8.00 -8.98
CA VAL A 111 0.51 7.75 -9.34
C VAL A 111 1.31 9.05 -9.33
N ASP A 112 0.72 10.12 -9.84
CA ASP A 112 1.35 11.44 -9.95
C ASP A 112 1.09 12.33 -8.72
N LYS A 113 0.31 11.84 -7.74
CA LYS A 113 -0.03 12.51 -6.47
C LYS A 113 -0.77 13.83 -6.69
N ASN A 114 -1.55 13.95 -7.76
CA ASN A 114 -2.29 15.17 -8.07
C ASN A 114 -3.63 15.29 -7.31
N GLY A 115 -3.99 14.27 -6.51
CA GLY A 115 -5.24 14.19 -5.76
C GLY A 115 -6.41 13.59 -6.54
N TYR A 116 -6.16 13.04 -7.73
CA TYR A 116 -7.17 12.42 -8.59
C TYR A 116 -6.63 11.21 -9.33
N ILE A 117 -7.44 10.16 -9.41
CA ILE A 117 -7.12 8.96 -10.18
C ILE A 117 -7.69 9.06 -11.60
N THR A 118 -6.86 8.78 -12.60
CA THR A 118 -7.21 8.69 -14.01
C THR A 118 -7.31 7.23 -14.47
N LYS A 119 -7.96 7.00 -15.63
CA LYS A 119 -8.07 5.67 -16.22
C LYS A 119 -6.70 5.04 -16.55
N SER A 120 -5.71 5.86 -16.88
CA SER A 120 -4.35 5.40 -17.15
C SER A 120 -3.70 4.84 -15.88
N GLU A 121 -3.87 5.52 -14.76
CA GLU A 121 -3.28 5.08 -13.48
C GLU A 121 -3.96 3.84 -12.94
N VAL A 122 -5.28 3.71 -13.13
CA VAL A 122 -6.00 2.45 -12.84
C VAL A 122 -5.40 1.28 -13.63
N LYS A 123 -5.14 1.47 -14.93
CA LYS A 123 -4.51 0.44 -15.77
C LYS A 123 -3.11 0.08 -15.28
N GLU A 124 -2.30 1.09 -14.92
CA GLU A 124 -0.95 0.89 -14.40
C GLU A 124 -0.94 0.04 -13.12
N ILE A 125 -1.77 0.40 -12.14
CA ILE A 125 -1.83 -0.32 -10.86
C ILE A 125 -2.45 -1.70 -11.03
N CYS A 126 -3.54 -1.84 -11.80
CA CYS A 126 -4.14 -3.16 -12.07
C CYS A 126 -3.15 -4.09 -12.78
N ALA A 127 -2.33 -3.58 -13.71
CA ALA A 127 -1.27 -4.36 -14.35
C ALA A 127 -0.21 -4.83 -13.35
N SER A 128 0.19 -3.95 -12.43
CA SER A 128 1.14 -4.29 -11.36
C SER A 128 0.58 -5.30 -10.36
N ILE A 129 -0.70 -5.19 -9.99
CA ILE A 129 -1.39 -6.17 -9.12
C ILE A 129 -1.55 -7.51 -9.83
N PHE A 130 -1.89 -7.51 -11.12
CA PHE A 130 -2.08 -8.75 -11.88
C PHE A 130 -0.81 -9.60 -11.94
N LYS A 131 0.38 -8.97 -11.95
CA LYS A 131 1.68 -9.65 -11.87
C LYS A 131 1.97 -10.32 -10.52
N LEU A 132 1.19 -10.02 -9.49
CA LEU A 132 1.27 -10.70 -8.19
C LEU A 132 0.63 -12.08 -8.21
N ILE A 133 -0.31 -12.31 -9.13
CA ILE A 133 -1.04 -13.57 -9.25
C ILE A 133 -0.07 -14.63 -9.80
N PRO A 134 0.09 -15.78 -9.12
CA PRO A 134 0.87 -16.90 -9.62
C PRO A 134 0.37 -17.30 -11.01
N LYS A 135 1.31 -17.64 -11.91
CA LYS A 135 0.97 -17.91 -13.32
C LYS A 135 0.00 -19.08 -13.49
N ASP A 136 0.06 -20.03 -12.58
CA ASP A 136 -0.80 -21.20 -12.50
C ASP A 136 -2.22 -20.90 -12.00
N GLU A 137 -2.44 -19.78 -11.30
CA GLU A 137 -3.77 -19.31 -10.88
C GLU A 137 -4.46 -18.43 -11.93
N VAL A 138 -3.73 -17.91 -12.92
CA VAL A 138 -4.28 -17.01 -13.94
C VAL A 138 -5.37 -17.67 -14.78
N ASP A 139 -5.24 -18.98 -15.06
CA ASP A 139 -6.21 -19.73 -15.86
C ASP A 139 -7.53 -19.99 -15.12
N ASP A 140 -7.53 -19.91 -13.78
CA ASP A 140 -8.72 -20.07 -12.94
C ASP A 140 -9.49 -18.75 -12.71
N LEU A 141 -8.96 -17.63 -13.20
CA LEU A 141 -9.61 -16.33 -13.09
C LEU A 141 -10.86 -16.21 -13.96
N PRO A 142 -11.89 -15.45 -13.52
CA PRO A 142 -13.05 -15.13 -14.34
C PRO A 142 -12.66 -14.55 -15.71
N GLU A 143 -13.45 -14.86 -16.76
CA GLU A 143 -13.16 -14.41 -18.13
C GLU A 143 -13.07 -12.88 -18.24
N ASP A 144 -13.81 -12.15 -17.41
CA ASP A 144 -13.81 -10.70 -17.34
C ASP A 144 -12.73 -10.10 -16.40
N GLU A 145 -11.87 -10.94 -15.82
CA GLU A 145 -10.80 -10.54 -14.89
C GLU A 145 -9.43 -11.20 -15.18
N ASN A 146 -9.36 -12.09 -16.17
CA ASN A 146 -8.16 -12.85 -16.52
C ASN A 146 -7.08 -12.07 -17.30
N THR A 147 -7.24 -10.75 -17.43
CA THR A 147 -6.23 -9.85 -17.99
C THR A 147 -6.24 -8.53 -17.22
N PRO A 148 -5.10 -7.82 -17.13
CA PRO A 148 -5.04 -6.54 -16.43
C PRO A 148 -5.94 -5.48 -17.05
N GLU A 149 -6.11 -5.47 -18.38
CA GLU A 149 -6.99 -4.54 -19.08
C GLU A 149 -8.45 -4.74 -18.71
N LYS A 150 -8.91 -6.00 -18.63
CA LYS A 150 -10.30 -6.29 -18.26
C LYS A 150 -10.57 -5.92 -16.80
N ARG A 151 -9.64 -6.22 -15.88
CA ARG A 151 -9.75 -5.79 -14.47
C ARG A 151 -9.80 -4.27 -14.34
N ALA A 152 -8.92 -3.56 -15.03
CA ALA A 152 -8.88 -2.10 -15.03
C ALA A 152 -10.18 -1.50 -15.59
N GLU A 153 -10.70 -2.06 -16.67
CA GLU A 153 -11.96 -1.62 -17.27
C GLU A 153 -13.16 -1.90 -16.37
N LYS A 154 -13.19 -3.07 -15.72
CA LYS A 154 -14.23 -3.45 -14.76
C LYS A 154 -14.23 -2.51 -13.55
N LEU A 155 -13.05 -2.24 -12.98
CA LEU A 155 -12.88 -1.29 -11.88
C LEU A 155 -13.28 0.14 -12.29
N TRP A 156 -12.87 0.61 -13.47
CA TRP A 156 -13.21 1.95 -13.97
C TRP A 156 -14.73 2.12 -14.15
N LYS A 157 -15.41 1.09 -14.66
CA LYS A 157 -16.86 1.09 -14.85
C LYS A 157 -17.64 1.19 -13.54
N THR A 158 -17.11 0.68 -12.43
CA THR A 158 -17.74 0.83 -11.10
C THR A 158 -17.98 2.30 -10.73
N PHE A 159 -17.12 3.20 -11.17
CA PHE A 159 -17.25 4.63 -10.87
C PHE A 159 -18.15 5.39 -11.85
N ASN A 160 -18.64 4.74 -12.91
CA ASN A 160 -19.47 5.34 -13.96
C ASN A 160 -18.85 6.61 -14.58
N LYS A 161 -17.54 6.55 -14.86
CA LYS A 161 -16.71 7.64 -15.38
C LYS A 161 -16.41 7.44 -16.88
N GLY A 162 -16.39 8.52 -17.65
CA GLY A 162 -15.89 8.53 -19.03
C GLY A 162 -14.36 8.38 -19.09
N ASP A 163 -13.81 8.19 -20.29
CA ASP A 163 -12.36 7.90 -20.46
C ASP A 163 -11.42 9.03 -20.01
N ASN A 164 -11.90 10.28 -20.03
CA ASN A 164 -11.14 11.48 -19.65
C ASN A 164 -11.53 12.03 -18.27
N ASP A 165 -12.41 11.33 -17.56
CA ASP A 165 -12.84 11.74 -16.24
C ASP A 165 -11.79 11.40 -15.18
N ARG A 166 -12.00 11.93 -13.98
CA ARG A 166 -11.13 11.77 -12.83
C ARG A 166 -11.94 11.32 -11.61
N ILE A 167 -11.31 10.53 -10.75
CA ILE A 167 -11.91 10.03 -9.51
C ILE A 167 -11.22 10.74 -8.33
N ALA A 168 -11.99 11.46 -7.52
CA ALA A 168 -11.48 12.04 -6.28
C ALA A 168 -11.49 11.01 -5.13
N GLU A 169 -10.68 11.24 -4.09
CA GLU A 169 -10.54 10.32 -2.94
C GLU A 169 -11.89 9.89 -2.33
N GLY A 170 -12.78 10.84 -2.08
CA GLY A 170 -14.10 10.54 -1.52
C GLY A 170 -14.96 9.67 -2.44
N GLU A 171 -14.86 9.84 -3.76
CA GLU A 171 -15.57 9.00 -4.74
C GLU A 171 -14.97 7.59 -4.77
N PHE A 172 -13.63 7.48 -4.71
CA PHE A 172 -12.93 6.20 -4.66
C PHE A 172 -13.31 5.39 -3.42
N VAL A 173 -13.19 6.00 -2.25
CA VAL A 173 -13.52 5.37 -0.97
C VAL A 173 -15.00 4.97 -0.93
N HIS A 174 -15.92 5.85 -1.37
CA HIS A 174 -17.35 5.53 -1.38
C HIS A 174 -17.72 4.43 -2.39
N GLY A 175 -17.11 4.46 -3.57
CA GLY A 175 -17.36 3.46 -4.63
C GLY A 175 -16.90 2.07 -4.22
N LEU A 176 -15.79 1.96 -3.48
CA LEU A 176 -15.27 0.66 -3.02
C LEU A 176 -15.88 0.18 -1.70
N LEU A 177 -16.30 1.09 -0.80
CA LEU A 177 -16.96 0.71 0.44
C LEU A 177 -18.28 -0.05 0.22
N ASN A 178 -18.98 0.22 -0.89
CA ASN A 178 -20.29 -0.36 -1.19
C ASN A 178 -20.24 -1.40 -2.32
N ASN A 179 -19.05 -1.76 -2.80
CA ASN A 179 -18.88 -2.70 -3.91
C ASN A 179 -17.78 -3.73 -3.61
N GLU A 180 -18.19 -4.90 -3.11
CA GLU A 180 -17.29 -6.00 -2.76
C GLU A 180 -16.51 -6.53 -3.98
N GLU A 181 -17.12 -6.51 -5.17
CA GLU A 181 -16.48 -6.95 -6.42
C GLU A 181 -15.38 -5.97 -6.85
N ALA A 182 -15.61 -4.67 -6.74
CA ALA A 182 -14.56 -3.68 -7.01
C ALA A 182 -13.45 -3.72 -5.96
N LEU A 183 -13.80 -4.06 -4.71
CA LEU A 183 -12.83 -4.24 -3.63
C LEU A 183 -11.92 -5.45 -3.87
N SER A 184 -12.48 -6.57 -4.37
CA SER A 184 -11.68 -7.78 -4.69
C SER A 184 -10.74 -7.57 -5.88
N LEU A 185 -11.06 -6.66 -6.81
CA LEU A 185 -10.17 -6.33 -7.93
C LEU A 185 -8.87 -5.64 -7.50
N ILE A 186 -8.88 -4.95 -6.36
CA ILE A 186 -7.72 -4.20 -5.85
C ILE A 186 -7.03 -4.88 -4.65
N GLN A 187 -7.66 -5.90 -4.08
CA GLN A 187 -7.09 -6.72 -3.02
C GLN A 187 -6.60 -8.04 -3.61
N TYR A 188 -5.29 -8.26 -3.62
CA TYR A 188 -4.77 -9.61 -3.83
C TYR A 188 -4.78 -10.33 -2.48
N GLU A 189 -5.78 -11.18 -2.27
CA GLU A 189 -5.71 -12.24 -1.27
C GLU A 189 -5.32 -13.54 -1.99
N PRO A 190 -4.20 -14.19 -1.63
CA PRO A 190 -3.85 -15.47 -2.22
C PRO A 190 -4.99 -16.46 -2.01
N MET A 191 -5.37 -17.19 -3.07
CA MET A 191 -6.30 -18.30 -2.90
C MET A 191 -5.66 -19.33 -1.98
N LYS A 192 -6.29 -19.58 -0.83
CA LYS A 192 -5.82 -20.58 0.15
C LYS A 192 -6.04 -22.00 -0.34
#